data_AF-A0A5P3XJT4-F1
#
_entry.id   AF-A0A5P3XJT4-F1
#
_cell.length_a   1.000
_cell.length_b   1.000
_cell.length_c   1.000
_cell.angle_alpha   90.00
_cell.angle_beta   90.00
_cell.angle_gamma   90.00
#
_symmetry.space_group_name_H-M   'P 1'
#
loop_
_entity.id
_entity.type
_entity.pdbx_description
1 polymer ?
#
loop_
_entity_poly.entity_id
_entity_poly.type
_entity_poly.pdbx_seq_one_letter_code
_entity_poly.pdbx_strand_id
1 'polypeptide(L)' 'MGLIDYSIKNKKSELVLKNANIVNVFSHEIVKADVAIEKGIVVGIGSYDGINNIDLNGKYITPGFIDPHVHS' A
#
# COMPACT_ATOMS: atom_id res chain seq x y z
N MET A 1 12.32 3.58 17.36
CA MET A 1 12.33 2.61 16.23
C MET A 1 11.58 3.25 15.08
N GLY A 2 12.20 3.48 13.93
CA GLY A 2 11.65 4.31 12.85
C GLY A 2 10.90 3.50 11.78
N LEU A 3 10.01 4.16 11.03
CA LEU A 3 9.32 3.57 9.87
C LEU A 3 10.30 3.19 8.74
N ILE A 4 11.49 3.79 8.72
CA ILE A 4 12.53 3.56 7.71
C ILE A 4 12.94 2.08 7.67
N ASP A 5 13.08 1.43 8.83
CA ASP A 5 13.46 0.01 8.91
C ASP A 5 12.50 -0.91 8.14
N TYR A 6 11.23 -0.54 8.04
CA TYR A 6 10.21 -1.28 7.31
C TYR A 6 10.28 -0.98 5.81
N SER A 7 10.52 0.28 5.45
CA SER A 7 10.69 0.72 4.06
C SER A 7 11.90 0.06 3.39
N ILE A 8 13.03 -0.04 4.11
CA ILE A 8 14.23 -0.71 3.61
C ILE A 8 14.23 -2.23 3.83
N LYS A 9 13.12 -2.78 4.34
CA LYS A 9 12.90 -4.23 4.53
C LYS A 9 13.81 -4.90 5.57
N ASN A 10 14.41 -4.13 6.49
CA ASN A 10 15.05 -4.68 7.68
C ASN A 10 14.04 -5.28 8.66
N LYS A 11 12.77 -4.84 8.58
CA LYS A 11 11.63 -5.38 9.33
C LYS A 11 10.44 -5.63 8.43
N LYS A 12 9.63 -6.62 8.82
CA LYS A 12 8.33 -6.90 8.20
C LYS A 12 7.29 -5.92 8.73
N SER A 13 6.47 -5.39 7.82
CA SER A 13 5.33 -4.53 8.17
C SER A 13 4.16 -5.37 8.71
N GLU A 14 3.31 -4.79 9.54
CA GLU A 14 2.15 -5.50 10.11
C GLU A 14 1.20 -6.05 9.03
N LEU A 15 1.07 -5.34 7.91
CA LEU A 15 0.22 -5.70 6.79
C LEU A 15 0.93 -5.44 5.46
N VAL A 16 0.84 -6.39 4.54
CA VAL A 16 1.19 -6.20 3.13
C VAL A 16 0.04 -6.66 2.25
N LEU A 17 -0.42 -5.77 1.37
CA LEU A 17 -1.38 -6.08 0.31
C LEU A 17 -0.60 -6.57 -0.92
N LYS A 18 -0.75 -7.84 -1.27
CA LYS A 18 0.05 -8.52 -2.29
C LYS A 18 -0.64 -8.49 -3.66
N ASN A 19 0.16 -8.51 -4.73
CA ASN A 19 -0.28 -8.69 -6.12
C ASN A 19 -1.36 -7.69 -6.56
N ALA A 20 -1.20 -6.42 -6.22
CA ALA A 20 -2.17 -5.38 -6.53
C ALA A 20 -1.88 -4.71 -7.87
N ASN A 21 -2.93 -4.19 -8.51
CA ASN A 21 -2.85 -3.19 -9.57
C ASN A 21 -3.03 -1.79 -8.96
N ILE A 22 -1.93 -1.06 -8.74
CA ILE A 22 -1.95 0.24 -8.05
C ILE A 22 -2.23 1.33 -9.07
N VAL A 23 -3.31 2.09 -8.85
CA VAL A 23 -3.65 3.24 -9.67
C VAL A 23 -2.78 4.42 -9.24
N ASN A 24 -1.72 4.69 -10.00
CA ASN A 24 -0.91 5.89 -9.80
C ASN A 24 -1.63 7.08 -10.42
N VAL A 25 -2.39 7.80 -9.60
CA VAL A 25 -3.16 8.98 -10.03
C VAL A 25 -2.29 10.17 -10.43
N PHE A 26 -0.99 10.15 -10.11
CA PHE A 26 -0.05 11.20 -10.53
C PHE A 26 0.52 10.92 -11.93
N SER A 27 0.99 9.69 -12.19
CA SER A 27 1.55 9.32 -13.51
C SER A 27 0.50 8.81 -14.51
N HIS A 28 -0.74 8.56 -14.06
CA HIS A 28 -1.82 7.94 -14.82
C HIS A 28 -1.53 6.48 -15.26
N GLU A 29 -0.66 5.78 -14.55
CA GLU A 29 -0.29 4.39 -14.84
C GLU A 29 -0.92 3.40 -13.86
N ILE A 30 -1.04 2.15 -14.31
CA ILE A 30 -1.33 1.01 -13.43
C ILE A 30 -0.01 0.29 -13.13
N VAL A 31 0.40 0.31 -11.87
CA VAL A 31 1.65 -0.31 -11.42
C VAL A 31 1.33 -1.60 -10.68
N LYS A 32 1.81 -2.74 -11.18
CA LYS A 32 1.65 -4.03 -10.51
C LYS A 32 2.71 -4.19 -9.41
N ALA A 33 2.30 -4.17 -8.15
CA ALA A 33 3.20 -4.31 -7.00
C ALA A 33 2.45 -4.68 -5.71
N ASP A 34 3.19 -4.85 -4.62
CA ASP A 34 2.65 -4.95 -3.27
C ASP A 34 2.67 -3.58 -2.58
N VAL A 35 1.82 -3.40 -1.56
CA VAL A 35 1.80 -2.20 -0.71
C VAL A 35 2.03 -2.61 0.75
N ALA A 36 3.08 -2.08 1.37
CA ALA A 36 3.41 -2.35 2.77
C ALA A 36 2.89 -1.23 3.67
N ILE A 37 2.20 -1.62 4.75
CA ILE A 37 1.53 -0.73 5.70
C ILE A 37 2.00 -1.08 7.11
N GLU A 38 2.48 -0.07 7.84
CA GLU A 38 2.88 -0.17 9.24
C GLU A 38 2.24 0.97 10.04
N LYS A 39 1.47 0.64 11.08
CA LYS A 39 0.78 1.58 11.95
C LYS A 39 -0.11 2.56 11.17
N GLY A 40 -0.83 2.02 10.19
CA GLY A 40 -1.70 2.79 9.30
C GLY A 40 -0.97 3.68 8.28
N ILE A 41 0.37 3.60 8.18
CA ILE A 41 1.16 4.39 7.24
C ILE A 41 1.68 3.48 6.12
N VAL A 42 1.53 3.90 4.86
CA VAL A 42 2.18 3.24 3.73
C VAL A 42 3.68 3.50 3.81
N VAL A 43 4.46 2.45 4.08
CA VAL A 43 5.92 2.52 4.23
C VAL A 43 6.67 2.16 2.95
N GLY A 44 5.98 1.58 1.97
CA GLY A 44 6.57 1.28 0.68
C GLY A 44 5.61 0.64 -0.32
N ILE A 45 5.95 0.78 -1.58
CA ILE A 45 5.32 0.13 -2.73
C ILE A 45 6.41 -0.64 -3.47
N GLY A 46 6.16 -1.89 -3.85
CA GLY A 46 7.14 -2.76 -4.49
C GLY A 46 6.98 -4.20 -4.05
N SER A 47 8.05 -5.00 -4.09
CA SER A 47 8.02 -6.37 -3.55
C SER A 47 8.24 -6.34 -2.03
N TYR A 48 7.24 -6.74 -1.26
CA TYR A 48 7.27 -6.76 0.22
C TYR A 48 6.72 -8.06 0.80
N ASP A 49 7.10 -8.35 2.04
CA ASP A 49 6.54 -9.44 2.83
C ASP A 49 6.20 -8.93 4.24
N GLY A 50 4.99 -9.20 4.68
CA GLY A 50 4.43 -8.72 5.94
C GLY A 50 4.33 -9.80 7.01
N ILE A 51 3.92 -9.39 8.20
CA ILE A 51 3.43 -10.31 9.23
C ILE A 51 2.10 -10.91 8.77
N ASN A 52 1.19 -10.06 8.26
CA ASN A 52 -0.02 -10.46 7.58
C ASN A 52 0.04 -10.09 6.10
N ASN A 53 -0.19 -11.07 5.24
CA ASN A 53 -0.22 -10.87 3.81
C ASN A 53 -1.65 -11.13 3.30
N ILE A 54 -2.21 -10.17 2.57
CA ILE A 54 -3.50 -10.34 1.91
C ILE A 54 -3.26 -10.32 0.40
N ASP A 55 -3.50 -11.45 -0.27
CA ASP A 55 -3.44 -11.50 -1.73
C ASP A 55 -4.68 -10.85 -2.34
N LEU A 56 -4.45 -9.78 -3.10
CA LEU A 56 -5.51 -9.07 -3.80
C LEU A 56 -5.84 -9.67 -5.16
N ASN A 57 -5.11 -10.69 -5.63
CA ASN A 57 -5.36 -11.40 -6.88
C ASN A 57 -5.52 -10.46 -8.09
N GLY A 58 -4.68 -9.42 -8.19
CA GLY A 58 -4.75 -8.43 -9.27
C GLY A 58 -5.91 -7.44 -9.15
N LYS A 59 -6.58 -7.34 -7.99
CA LYS A 59 -7.52 -6.23 -7.74
C LYS A 59 -6.80 -4.89 -7.71
N TYR A 60 -7.58 -3.82 -7.85
CA TYR A 60 -7.07 -2.46 -7.89
C TYR A 60 -6.98 -1.84 -6.50
N ILE A 61 -5.90 -1.09 -6.26
CA ILE A 61 -5.76 -0.19 -5.10
C ILE A 61 -5.78 1.24 -5.64
N THR A 62 -6.61 2.08 -5.03
CA THR A 62 -6.63 3.52 -5.25
C THR A 62 -6.37 4.24 -3.92
N PRO A 63 -5.97 5.52 -3.95
CA PRO A 63 -6.24 6.39 -2.81
C PRO A 63 -7.72 6.33 -2.43
N GLY A 64 -8.02 6.49 -1.14
CA GLY A 64 -9.40 6.65 -0.68
C GLY A 64 -10.03 7.88 -1.33
N PHE A 65 -11.31 7.82 -1.66
CA PHE A 65 -12.02 8.97 -2.17
C PHE A 65 -12.15 10.05 -1.09
N ILE A 66 -11.99 11.31 -1.50
CA ILE A 66 -12.13 12.47 -0.64
C ILE A 66 -13.33 13.24 -1.18
N ASP A 67 -14.36 13.39 -0.35
CA ASP A 67 -15.49 14.26 -0.67
C ASP A 67 -15.24 15.64 -0.06
N PRO A 68 -15.03 16.68 -0.88
CA PRO A 68 -14.75 18.02 -0.37
C PRO A 68 -15.98 18.70 0.22
N HIS A 69 -17.21 18.22 -0.06
CA HIS A 69 -18.40 18.93 0.31
C HIS A 69 -19.65 18.04 0.42
N VAL A 70 -20.05 17.75 1.65
CA VAL A 70 -21.27 17.01 1.98
C VAL A 70 -22.09 17.70 3.06
N HIS A 71 -23.39 17.44 3.05
CA HIS A 71 -24.28 17.66 4.18
C HIS A 71 -24.90 16.32 4.54
N SER A 72 -24.59 15.80 5.72
CA SER A 72 -25.04 14.48 6.22
C SER A 72 -26.47 14.48 6.72
#